data_AF-A0A4R2BJJ3-F1
#
_entry.id   AF-A0A4R2BJJ3-F1
#
_cell.length_a   1.000
_cell.length_b   1.000
_cell.length_c   1.000
_cell.angle_alpha   90.00
_cell.angle_beta   90.00
_cell.angle_gamma   90.00
#
_symmetry.space_group_name_H-M   'P 1'
#
loop_
_entity.id
_entity.type
_entity.pdbx_description
1 polymer ?
#
loop_
_entity_poly.entity_id
_entity_poly.type
_entity_poly.pdbx_seq_one_letter_code
_entity_poly.pdbx_strand_id
1 'polypeptide(L)'
;MKRQLLFLGMSAIISLSGCGNDSNEQTHEGHLQEPKQQEMDHSDHSQMDHSSSGEVPEGLKDAEKPTYKVGSQAMMNADHMDGMDGAEATIVGAYDTTVYTVSYTPTTGGEKVTNHKWVIHEEIENAGDEAFKPGAEVTLKADHMKGMDGAEAVIDSAQQTTVYMVDYTSKADGEKVTNHKWVTESELTPK
;
A
#
# COMPACT_ATOMS: atom_id res chain seq x y z
N MET A 1 -35.22 -66.28 3.62
CA MET A 1 -36.49 -65.88 4.26
C MET A 1 -37.12 -64.77 3.41
N LYS A 2 -37.85 -65.12 2.34
CA LYS A 2 -39.25 -64.73 2.07
C LYS A 2 -39.83 -63.63 3.01
N ARG A 3 -40.26 -62.49 2.44
CA ARG A 3 -41.69 -62.18 2.23
C ARG A 3 -41.91 -60.92 1.36
N GLN A 4 -42.84 -61.08 0.42
CA GLN A 4 -43.42 -60.08 -0.47
C GLN A 4 -44.32 -59.10 0.32
N LEU A 5 -44.68 -57.94 -0.27
CA LEU A 5 -46.05 -57.64 -0.75
C LEU A 5 -46.20 -56.18 -1.22
N LEU A 6 -46.79 -56.05 -2.42
CA LEU A 6 -47.44 -54.84 -2.98
C LEU A 6 -48.48 -54.26 -2.02
N PHE A 7 -48.80 -52.97 -2.12
CA PHE A 7 -50.19 -52.52 -2.28
C PHE A 7 -50.30 -51.18 -3.03
N LEU A 8 -51.19 -51.22 -4.02
CA LEU A 8 -51.71 -50.13 -4.86
C LEU A 8 -52.74 -49.33 -4.06
N GLY A 9 -52.79 -48.00 -4.22
CA GLY A 9 -53.82 -47.16 -3.60
C GLY A 9 -54.01 -45.83 -4.32
N MET A 10 -54.92 -45.83 -5.31
CA MET A 10 -55.45 -44.63 -5.98
C MET A 10 -56.46 -43.95 -5.06
N SER A 11 -56.29 -42.66 -4.77
CA SER A 11 -57.39 -41.81 -4.28
C SER A 11 -57.19 -40.38 -4.74
N ALA A 12 -58.01 -39.97 -5.71
CA ALA A 12 -58.23 -38.59 -6.06
C ALA A 12 -59.48 -38.09 -5.33
N ILE A 13 -59.37 -36.95 -4.64
CA ILE A 13 -60.53 -36.16 -4.21
C ILE A 13 -60.22 -34.70 -4.55
N ILE A 14 -61.09 -34.12 -5.38
CA ILE A 14 -61.15 -32.71 -5.74
C ILE A 14 -62.32 -32.09 -4.98
N SER A 15 -62.13 -30.94 -4.33
CA SER A 15 -63.17 -29.96 -3.92
C SER A 15 -62.45 -28.66 -3.52
N LEU A 16 -62.38 -27.63 -4.36
CA LEU A 16 -63.32 -26.51 -4.57
C LEU A 16 -63.37 -25.45 -3.45
N SER A 17 -62.73 -24.32 -3.77
CA SER A 17 -62.98 -22.89 -3.50
C SER A 17 -63.96 -22.42 -2.42
N GLY A 18 -63.51 -21.40 -1.67
CA GLY A 18 -64.38 -20.45 -0.96
C GLY A 18 -63.62 -19.19 -0.51
N CYS A 19 -63.81 -18.08 -1.22
CA CYS A 19 -63.46 -16.73 -0.75
C CYS A 19 -64.50 -16.23 0.27
N GLY A 20 -64.04 -15.58 1.34
CA GLY A 20 -64.90 -14.90 2.31
C GLY A 20 -64.11 -13.92 3.19
N ASN A 21 -64.20 -12.64 2.81
CA ASN A 21 -63.86 -11.40 3.53
C ASN A 21 -64.60 -11.35 4.91
N ASP A 22 -64.19 -10.72 6.02
CA ASP A 22 -63.25 -9.65 6.36
C ASP A 22 -63.04 -9.67 7.91
N SER A 23 -62.02 -8.94 8.38
CA SER A 23 -61.78 -8.41 9.75
C SER A 23 -60.66 -9.05 10.59
N ASN A 24 -59.53 -8.35 10.52
CA ASN A 24 -58.63 -7.97 11.62
C ASN A 24 -57.47 -8.91 11.97
N GLU A 25 -56.29 -8.64 11.42
CA GLU A 25 -55.20 -8.02 12.21
C GLU A 25 -54.03 -7.61 11.28
N GLN A 26 -53.58 -6.37 11.48
CA GLN A 26 -52.42 -5.78 10.81
C GLN A 26 -51.14 -6.51 11.21
N THR A 27 -50.42 -7.07 10.24
CA THR A 27 -48.96 -7.21 10.32
C THR A 27 -48.38 -6.80 8.97
N HIS A 28 -47.72 -5.64 8.98
CA HIS A 28 -47.01 -5.10 7.82
C HIS A 28 -45.77 -5.96 7.56
N GLU A 29 -45.62 -6.39 6.32
CA GLU A 29 -44.44 -7.07 5.82
C GLU A 29 -43.21 -6.17 5.94
N GLY A 30 -42.24 -6.60 6.76
CA GLY A 30 -40.88 -6.08 6.75
C GLY A 30 -40.17 -6.66 5.54
N HIS A 31 -40.22 -5.94 4.42
CA HIS A 31 -39.33 -6.14 3.29
C HIS A 31 -37.88 -6.05 3.82
N LEU A 32 -37.20 -7.20 3.91
CA LEU A 32 -35.78 -7.30 4.24
C LEU A 32 -35.00 -6.60 3.11
N GLN A 33 -34.82 -5.28 3.25
CA GLN A 33 -33.78 -4.55 2.56
C GLN A 33 -32.46 -5.09 3.10
N GLU A 34 -31.70 -5.75 2.22
CA GLU A 34 -30.26 -5.88 2.42
C GLU A 34 -29.70 -4.51 2.79
N PRO A 35 -28.83 -4.40 3.80
CA PRO A 35 -28.05 -3.19 3.94
C PRO A 35 -27.16 -3.14 2.70
N LYS A 36 -27.48 -2.24 1.76
CA LYS A 36 -26.48 -1.70 0.85
C LYS A 36 -25.31 -1.32 1.74
N GLN A 37 -24.25 -2.12 1.69
CA GLN A 37 -22.94 -1.67 2.10
C GLN A 37 -22.74 -0.37 1.33
N GLN A 38 -22.82 0.74 2.07
CA GLN A 38 -22.18 1.95 1.65
C GLN A 38 -20.72 1.54 1.55
N GLU A 39 -20.26 1.26 0.33
CA GLU A 39 -18.87 1.49 0.03
C GLU A 39 -18.64 2.94 0.46
N MET A 40 -18.03 3.08 1.64
CA MET A 40 -17.29 4.28 1.96
C MET A 40 -16.15 4.28 0.98
N ASP A 41 -16.47 4.81 -0.20
CA ASP A 41 -15.56 5.34 -1.17
C ASP A 41 -14.71 6.36 -0.43
N HIS A 42 -13.62 5.89 0.17
CA HIS A 42 -12.52 6.72 0.62
C HIS A 42 -11.77 7.21 -0.63
N SER A 43 -12.49 7.87 -1.54
CA SER A 43 -11.96 8.66 -2.64
C SER A 43 -11.48 10.01 -2.09
N ASP A 44 -10.52 9.97 -1.17
CA ASP A 44 -9.77 11.16 -0.72
C ASP A 44 -8.25 10.93 -0.91
N HIS A 45 -7.88 10.32 -2.03
CA HIS A 45 -6.50 9.94 -2.35
C HIS A 45 -5.90 10.69 -3.54
N SER A 46 -6.59 11.69 -4.10
CA SER A 46 -6.24 12.19 -5.44
C SER A 46 -5.31 13.40 -5.50
N GLN A 47 -4.82 13.97 -4.39
CA GLN A 47 -3.83 15.06 -4.41
C GLN A 47 -2.99 15.15 -3.13
N MET A 48 -2.33 14.07 -2.72
CA MET A 48 -1.24 14.23 -1.75
C MET A 48 0.03 14.58 -2.52
N ASP A 49 0.64 15.72 -2.20
CA ASP A 49 1.95 16.09 -2.76
C ASP A 49 2.97 15.02 -2.35
N HIS A 50 3.47 14.29 -3.34
CA HIS A 50 4.47 13.23 -3.16
C HIS A 50 5.91 13.76 -3.23
N SER A 51 6.08 15.07 -3.37
CA SER A 51 7.38 15.71 -3.28
C SER A 51 7.90 15.69 -1.84
N SER A 52 9.20 15.42 -1.68
CA SER A 52 9.86 15.57 -0.38
C SER A 52 10.49 16.96 -0.23
N SER A 53 10.82 17.32 1.02
CA SER A 53 11.49 18.58 1.35
C SER A 53 12.85 18.77 0.67
N GLY A 54 13.47 17.69 0.17
CA GLY A 54 14.85 17.69 -0.32
C GLY A 54 15.90 17.78 0.78
N GLU A 55 15.51 17.82 2.05
CA GLU A 55 16.44 17.80 3.19
C GLU A 55 17.20 16.47 3.21
N VAL A 56 18.52 16.52 3.36
CA VAL A 56 19.36 15.33 3.38
C VAL A 56 19.66 14.98 4.85
N PRO A 57 19.41 13.73 5.31
CA PRO A 57 19.70 13.33 6.68
C PRO A 57 21.17 13.58 7.07
N GLU A 58 21.39 13.99 8.31
CA GLU A 58 22.75 14.21 8.82
C GLU A 58 23.57 12.93 8.78
N GLY A 59 24.83 13.04 8.37
CA GLY A 59 25.76 11.90 8.31
C GLY A 59 25.63 11.03 7.06
N LEU A 60 24.61 11.25 6.21
CA LEU A 60 24.49 10.55 4.94
C LEU A 60 25.65 10.92 4.02
N LYS A 61 26.33 9.90 3.49
CA LYS A 61 27.53 10.08 2.67
C LYS A 61 27.17 10.10 1.19
N ASP A 62 27.64 11.14 0.48
CA ASP A 62 27.62 11.16 -0.97
C ASP A 62 28.30 9.92 -1.55
N ALA A 63 27.71 9.33 -2.58
CA ALA A 63 28.32 8.23 -3.29
C ALA A 63 29.56 8.71 -4.04
N GLU A 64 30.71 8.06 -3.86
CA GLU A 64 31.95 8.50 -4.50
C GLU A 64 31.93 8.27 -6.01
N LYS A 65 31.30 7.18 -6.45
CA LYS A 65 31.26 6.72 -7.86
C LYS A 65 29.90 6.11 -8.21
N PRO A 66 28.81 6.89 -8.15
CA PRO A 66 27.51 6.39 -8.53
C PRO A 66 27.47 6.05 -10.02
N THR A 67 26.71 5.01 -10.38
CA THR A 67 26.46 4.67 -11.79
C THR A 67 25.77 5.84 -12.50
N TYR A 68 24.82 6.50 -11.84
CA TYR A 68 24.10 7.67 -12.34
C TYR A 68 24.55 8.92 -11.59
N LYS A 69 25.21 9.86 -12.28
CA LYS A 69 25.72 11.07 -11.64
C LYS A 69 24.59 12.04 -11.33
N VAL A 70 24.74 12.85 -10.27
CA VAL A 70 23.86 13.99 -10.02
C VAL A 70 23.81 14.90 -11.27
N GLY A 71 22.60 15.30 -11.65
CA GLY A 71 22.28 16.04 -12.88
C GLY A 71 22.13 15.17 -14.14
N SER A 72 22.43 13.87 -14.08
CA SER A 72 22.15 12.94 -15.18
C SER A 72 20.70 12.45 -15.16
N GLN A 73 20.30 11.80 -16.25
CA GLN A 73 18.97 11.22 -16.40
C GLN A 73 19.06 9.69 -16.39
N ALA A 74 18.04 9.05 -15.83
CA ALA A 74 17.86 7.60 -15.83
C ALA A 74 16.38 7.27 -16.03
N MET A 75 16.11 6.03 -16.43
CA MET A 75 14.75 5.49 -16.48
C MET A 75 14.46 4.74 -15.19
N MET A 76 13.33 5.02 -14.54
CA MET A 76 12.92 4.28 -13.34
C MET A 76 12.29 2.94 -13.72
N ASN A 77 12.68 1.90 -12.99
CA ASN A 77 12.14 0.54 -13.02
C ASN A 77 11.65 0.18 -11.60
N ALA A 78 10.78 1.05 -11.07
CA ALA A 78 10.22 0.97 -9.73
C ALA A 78 8.72 1.24 -9.77
N ASP A 79 7.99 0.55 -8.91
CA ASP A 79 6.54 0.61 -8.76
C ASP A 79 6.15 0.93 -7.30
N HIS A 80 6.98 1.69 -6.60
CA HIS A 80 6.71 2.08 -5.20
C HIS A 80 5.45 2.94 -5.11
N MET A 81 5.17 3.70 -6.18
CA MET A 81 4.00 4.54 -6.36
C MET A 81 3.55 4.48 -7.83
N ASP A 82 2.26 4.68 -8.05
CA ASP A 82 1.70 4.73 -9.40
C ASP A 82 2.40 5.80 -10.24
N GLY A 83 2.69 5.48 -11.49
CA GLY A 83 3.33 6.40 -12.43
C GLY A 83 4.85 6.50 -12.34
N MET A 84 5.52 5.75 -11.44
CA MET A 84 6.98 5.66 -11.39
C MET A 84 7.56 4.77 -12.49
N ASP A 85 6.97 3.62 -12.77
CA ASP A 85 7.57 2.64 -13.68
C ASP A 85 7.68 3.19 -15.12
N GLY A 86 8.90 3.14 -15.65
CA GLY A 86 9.28 3.70 -16.94
C GLY A 86 9.17 5.23 -17.01
N ALA A 87 9.14 5.94 -15.87
CA ALA A 87 9.25 7.40 -15.85
C ALA A 87 10.72 7.82 -15.96
N GLU A 88 10.95 8.90 -16.69
CA GLU A 88 12.27 9.52 -16.79
C GLU A 88 12.54 10.35 -15.54
N ALA A 89 13.63 10.03 -14.85
CA ALA A 89 14.06 10.68 -13.63
C ALA A 89 15.34 11.49 -13.86
N THR A 90 15.44 12.65 -13.21
CA THR A 90 16.69 13.41 -13.06
C THR A 90 17.27 13.12 -11.68
N ILE A 91 18.54 12.72 -11.64
CA ILE A 91 19.23 12.45 -10.37
C ILE A 91 19.55 13.77 -9.68
N VAL A 92 19.00 14.00 -8.49
CA VAL A 92 19.26 15.21 -7.68
C VAL A 92 20.12 14.93 -6.44
N GLY A 93 20.30 13.66 -6.08
CA GLY A 93 21.25 13.22 -5.06
C GLY A 93 21.64 11.75 -5.26
N ALA A 94 22.84 11.36 -4.81
CA ALA A 94 23.34 10.01 -4.90
C ALA A 94 24.20 9.70 -3.67
N TYR A 95 23.84 8.66 -2.91
CA TYR A 95 24.39 8.43 -1.57
C TYR A 95 24.66 6.94 -1.34
N ASP A 96 25.74 6.64 -0.61
CA ASP A 96 26.09 5.28 -0.20
C ASP A 96 25.55 5.03 1.22
N THR A 97 24.59 4.12 1.37
CA THR A 97 24.00 3.78 2.68
C THR A 97 23.43 2.35 2.70
N THR A 98 22.99 1.89 3.87
CA THR A 98 22.12 0.72 3.97
C THR A 98 20.67 1.18 3.79
N VAL A 99 20.00 0.59 2.81
CA VAL A 99 18.58 0.78 2.55
C VAL A 99 17.78 -0.37 3.17
N TYR A 100 16.59 -0.05 3.68
CA TYR A 100 15.68 -1.01 4.30
C TYR A 100 14.31 -0.98 3.65
N THR A 101 13.70 -2.17 3.54
CA THR A 101 12.24 -2.23 3.47
C THR A 101 11.69 -2.37 4.87
N VAL A 102 10.59 -1.66 5.15
CA VAL A 102 10.01 -1.60 6.50
C VAL A 102 8.51 -1.80 6.51
N SER A 103 8.01 -2.38 7.59
CA SER A 103 6.59 -2.53 7.84
C SER A 103 6.22 -1.80 9.13
N TYR A 104 5.28 -0.85 9.08
CA TYR A 104 4.93 0.02 10.21
C TYR A 104 3.45 0.38 10.22
N THR A 105 2.94 0.75 11.39
CA THR A 105 1.62 1.36 11.53
C THR A 105 1.80 2.87 11.67
N PRO A 106 1.16 3.71 10.84
CA PRO A 106 1.34 5.15 10.92
C PRO A 106 0.97 5.71 12.29
N THR A 107 1.70 6.71 12.78
CA THR A 107 1.44 7.37 14.08
C THR A 107 0.11 8.09 14.14
N THR A 108 -0.46 8.43 12.98
CA THR A 108 -1.81 8.99 12.83
C THR A 108 -2.92 7.95 12.91
N GLY A 109 -2.59 6.67 13.12
CA GLY A 109 -3.50 5.54 12.95
C GLY A 109 -3.71 5.19 11.47
N GLY A 110 -4.52 4.16 11.22
CA GLY A 110 -4.79 3.65 9.88
C GLY A 110 -4.33 2.20 9.69
N GLU A 111 -4.34 1.74 8.44
CA GLU A 111 -3.86 0.41 8.09
C GLU A 111 -2.33 0.32 8.21
N LYS A 112 -1.85 -0.89 8.49
CA LYS A 112 -0.41 -1.17 8.52
C LYS A 112 0.14 -1.09 7.10
N VAL A 113 1.19 -0.29 6.92
CA VAL A 113 2.00 -0.26 5.70
C VAL A 113 2.97 -1.44 5.76
N THR A 114 3.03 -2.23 4.70
CA THR A 114 3.88 -3.43 4.65
C THR A 114 4.91 -3.34 3.52
N ASN A 115 6.15 -3.73 3.81
CA ASN A 115 7.25 -3.75 2.84
C ASN A 115 7.45 -2.42 2.10
N HIS A 116 7.33 -1.31 2.82
CA HIS A 116 7.53 0.03 2.28
C HIS A 116 8.97 0.20 1.79
N LYS A 117 9.10 0.75 0.59
CA LYS A 117 10.36 1.11 -0.06
C LYS A 117 10.41 2.64 -0.19
N TRP A 118 11.44 3.30 0.31
CA TRP A 118 12.55 2.79 1.12
C TRP A 118 12.79 3.75 2.27
N VAL A 119 13.39 3.26 3.36
CA VAL A 119 14.04 4.13 4.36
C VAL A 119 15.52 3.81 4.41
N ILE A 120 16.35 4.80 4.70
CA ILE A 120 17.81 4.61 4.83
C ILE A 120 18.25 4.60 6.29
N HIS A 121 19.48 4.16 6.55
CA HIS A 121 20.00 4.00 7.91
C HIS A 121 19.96 5.28 8.74
N GLU A 122 20.28 6.41 8.12
CA GLU A 122 20.30 7.73 8.72
C GLU A 122 18.91 8.26 9.07
N GLU A 123 17.85 7.65 8.53
CA GLU A 123 16.45 7.97 8.82
C GLU A 123 15.85 7.09 9.94
N ILE A 124 16.68 6.34 10.67
CA ILE A 124 16.26 5.54 11.81
C ILE A 124 16.79 6.16 13.10
N GLU A 125 15.92 6.26 14.11
CA GLU A 125 16.30 6.83 15.39
C GLU A 125 17.41 6.02 16.09
N ASN A 126 18.43 6.73 16.59
CA ASN A 126 19.59 6.16 17.25
C ASN A 126 20.29 5.06 16.43
N ALA A 127 20.24 5.17 15.09
CA ALA A 127 21.08 4.38 14.20
C ALA A 127 22.55 4.60 14.58
N GLY A 128 23.22 3.53 15.01
CA GLY A 128 24.66 3.52 15.23
C GLY A 128 25.41 3.36 13.91
N ASP A 129 26.59 2.73 13.96
CA ASP A 129 27.33 2.41 12.74
C ASP A 129 26.93 1.06 12.12
N GLU A 130 26.32 0.17 12.92
CA GLU A 130 25.95 -1.17 12.47
C GLU A 130 24.54 -1.19 11.85
N ALA A 131 24.46 -1.76 10.65
CA ALA A 131 23.18 -1.96 9.96
C ALA A 131 22.23 -2.87 10.76
N PHE A 132 20.94 -2.52 10.75
CA PHE A 132 19.90 -3.33 11.37
C PHE A 132 19.68 -4.62 10.57
N LYS A 133 19.28 -5.67 11.27
CA LYS A 133 18.96 -6.98 10.67
C LYS A 133 17.46 -7.12 10.46
N PRO A 134 17.02 -7.94 9.48
CA PRO A 134 15.61 -8.31 9.35
C PRO A 134 15.02 -8.82 10.66
N GLY A 135 13.81 -8.35 10.98
CA GLY A 135 13.10 -8.62 12.23
C GLY A 135 13.44 -7.67 13.39
N ALA A 136 14.40 -6.75 13.21
CA ALA A 136 14.63 -5.70 14.21
C ALA A 136 13.44 -4.71 14.27
N GLU A 137 13.08 -4.31 15.48
CA GLU A 137 12.14 -3.21 15.73
C GLU A 137 12.92 -1.90 15.88
N VAL A 138 12.46 -0.85 15.19
CA VAL A 138 13.11 0.46 15.14
C VAL A 138 12.06 1.58 15.12
N THR A 139 12.45 2.79 15.54
CA THR A 139 11.63 3.99 15.40
C THR A 139 12.10 4.81 14.19
N LEU A 140 11.18 5.15 13.29
CA LEU A 140 11.50 5.91 12.08
C LEU A 140 11.60 7.42 12.37
N LYS A 141 12.56 8.08 11.70
CA LYS A 141 12.67 9.55 11.58
C LYS A 141 12.35 10.06 10.17
N ALA A 142 12.14 9.14 9.21
CA ALA A 142 11.68 9.49 7.88
C ALA A 142 10.28 10.09 7.93
N ASP A 143 10.03 11.12 7.13
CA ASP A 143 8.75 11.83 7.00
C ASP A 143 8.20 11.77 5.57
N HIS A 144 8.57 10.75 4.80
CA HIS A 144 8.22 10.60 3.38
C HIS A 144 6.71 10.63 3.13
N MET A 145 5.95 10.15 4.13
CA MET A 145 4.49 10.24 4.15
C MET A 145 4.00 10.60 5.55
N LYS A 146 2.82 11.22 5.61
CA LYS A 146 2.17 11.58 6.87
C LYS A 146 2.02 10.36 7.78
N GLY A 147 2.52 10.48 9.01
CA GLY A 147 2.44 9.44 10.03
C GLY A 147 3.60 8.45 10.02
N MET A 148 4.61 8.64 9.16
CA MET A 148 5.83 7.82 9.16
C MET A 148 6.80 8.23 10.28
N ASP A 149 7.00 9.54 10.49
CA ASP A 149 7.88 10.05 11.53
C ASP A 149 7.37 9.62 12.92
N GLY A 150 8.28 9.05 13.71
CA GLY A 150 8.01 8.47 15.02
C GLY A 150 7.29 7.11 15.00
N ALA A 151 7.04 6.51 13.83
CA ALA A 151 6.40 5.21 13.77
C ALA A 151 7.35 4.08 14.19
N GLU A 152 6.84 3.15 14.99
CA GLU A 152 7.50 1.87 15.25
C GLU A 152 7.39 0.98 14.01
N ALA A 153 8.52 0.51 13.53
CA ALA A 153 8.67 -0.25 12.30
C ALA A 153 9.47 -1.53 12.52
N VAL A 154 9.17 -2.54 11.71
CA VAL A 154 9.97 -3.76 11.62
C VAL A 154 10.80 -3.69 10.33
N ILE A 155 12.09 -3.99 10.44
CA ILE A 155 12.96 -4.17 9.27
C ILE A 155 12.59 -5.48 8.56
N ASP A 156 12.09 -5.38 7.34
CA ASP A 156 11.74 -6.55 6.52
C ASP A 156 12.96 -7.06 5.74
N SER A 157 13.76 -6.15 5.19
CA SER A 157 15.01 -6.45 4.49
C SER A 157 16.03 -5.32 4.65
N ALA A 158 17.30 -5.64 4.42
CA ALA A 158 18.41 -4.70 4.51
C ALA A 158 19.42 -4.96 3.39
N GLN A 159 19.90 -3.91 2.74
CA GLN A 159 20.91 -4.00 1.69
C GLN A 159 21.80 -2.75 1.68
N GLN A 160 23.12 -2.92 1.62
CA GLN A 160 24.04 -1.84 1.30
C GLN A 160 24.01 -1.57 -0.21
N THR A 161 23.73 -0.34 -0.62
CA THR A 161 23.67 0.06 -2.03
C THR A 161 23.81 1.57 -2.18
N THR A 162 24.01 2.05 -3.41
CA THR A 162 23.74 3.44 -3.76
C THR A 162 22.24 3.67 -3.81
N VAL A 163 21.77 4.71 -3.12
CA VAL A 163 20.40 5.23 -3.22
C VAL A 163 20.43 6.60 -3.90
N TYR A 164 19.34 6.92 -4.57
CA TYR A 164 19.20 8.14 -5.35
C TYR A 164 17.97 8.90 -4.89
N MET A 165 18.12 10.21 -4.81
CA MET A 165 17.01 11.16 -4.73
C MET A 165 16.76 11.68 -6.14
N VAL A 166 15.50 11.71 -6.58
CA VAL A 166 15.15 11.97 -7.98
C VAL A 166 13.99 12.95 -8.15
N ASP A 167 14.07 13.75 -9.22
CA ASP A 167 12.93 14.50 -9.75
C ASP A 167 12.35 13.75 -10.95
N TYR A 168 11.03 13.61 -11.04
CA TYR A 168 10.38 12.99 -12.20
C TYR A 168 8.99 13.57 -12.46
N THR A 169 8.48 13.28 -13.66
CA THR A 169 7.08 13.53 -14.00
C THR A 169 6.34 12.19 -13.96
N SER A 170 5.34 12.08 -13.09
CA SER A 170 4.52 10.88 -12.95
C SER A 170 3.83 10.54 -14.26
N LYS A 171 3.84 9.25 -14.63
CA LYS A 171 3.12 8.75 -15.81
C LYS A 171 1.65 8.49 -15.56
N ALA A 172 1.21 8.50 -14.30
CA ALA A 172 -0.18 8.28 -13.95
C ALA A 172 -1.04 9.51 -14.26
N ASP A 173 -0.54 10.71 -13.91
CA ASP A 173 -1.28 11.97 -13.93
C ASP A 173 -0.53 13.13 -14.60
N GLY A 174 0.77 12.98 -14.88
CA GLY A 174 1.61 14.04 -15.44
C GLY A 174 2.10 15.07 -14.42
N GLU A 175 1.90 14.84 -13.12
CA GLU A 175 2.36 15.74 -12.07
C GLU A 175 3.87 15.63 -11.87
N LYS A 176 4.49 16.75 -11.49
CA LYS A 176 5.92 16.80 -11.16
C LYS A 176 6.11 16.40 -9.71
N VAL A 177 6.93 15.39 -9.48
CA VAL A 177 7.38 14.97 -8.15
C VAL A 177 8.82 15.40 -7.99
N THR A 178 9.11 16.13 -6.93
CA THR A 178 10.46 16.67 -6.65
C THR A 178 11.08 16.04 -5.42
N ASN A 179 12.39 15.82 -5.48
CA ASN A 179 13.19 15.22 -4.44
C ASN A 179 12.63 13.89 -3.92
N HIS A 180 12.07 13.04 -4.79
CA HIS A 180 11.54 11.75 -4.37
C HIS A 180 12.63 10.91 -3.71
N LYS A 181 12.31 10.37 -2.53
CA LYS A 181 13.15 9.51 -1.70
C LYS A 181 12.45 8.16 -1.56
N TRP A 182 13.08 7.03 -1.84
CA TRP A 182 14.37 6.86 -2.50
C TRP A 182 14.18 5.85 -3.63
N VAL A 183 15.09 5.84 -4.59
CA VAL A 183 15.21 4.72 -5.54
C VAL A 183 16.61 4.13 -5.46
N THR A 184 16.73 2.83 -5.58
CA THR A 184 18.03 2.14 -5.53
C THR A 184 18.69 2.11 -6.92
N GLU A 185 19.99 1.86 -6.98
CA GLU A 185 20.72 1.73 -8.25
C GLU A 185 20.12 0.67 -9.20
N SER A 186 19.65 -0.46 -8.65
CA SER A 186 19.01 -1.52 -9.43
C SER A 186 17.62 -1.18 -9.95
N GLU A 187 16.99 -0.15 -9.39
CA GLU A 187 15.68 0.35 -9.80
C GLU A 187 15.81 1.45 -10.86
N LEU A 188 17.01 1.67 -11.39
CA LEU A 188 17.30 2.61 -12.45
C LEU A 188 17.97 1.89 -13.62
N THR A 189 17.62 2.28 -14.84
CA THR A 189 18.33 1.87 -16.06
C THR A 189 18.86 3.08 -16.83
N PRO A 190 19.95 2.90 -17.61
CA PRO A 190 20.45 3.97 -18.48
C PRO A 190 19.38 4.39 -19.49
N LYS A 191 19.31 5.70 -19.73
CA LYS A 191 18.52 6.28 -20.82
C LYS A 191 19.19 6.08 -22.17
#